data_AF-A0ABD0PEX1-F1
#
_entry.id   AF-A0ABD0PEX1-F1
#
_cell.length_a   1.000
_cell.length_b   1.000
_cell.length_c   1.000
_cell.angle_alpha   90.00
_cell.angle_beta   90.00
_cell.angle_gamma   90.00
#
_symmetry.space_group_name_H-M   'P 1'
#
loop_
_entity.id
_entity.type
_entity.pdbx_description
1 polymer ?
#
loop_
_entity_poly.entity_id
_entity_poly.type
_entity_poly.pdbx_seq_one_letter_code
_entity_poly.pdbx_strand_id
1 'polypeptide(L)' 'DDYVEALGRLHLTVSRAYRVNPEINFEVFIHKVDGLSDDHKIETQRDIHQRANDDLADASLEKLHL' A
#
# COMPACT_ATOMS: atom_id res chain seq x y z
N ASP A 1 1.67 -9.75 10.53
CA ASP A 1 0.47 -9.12 11.11
C ASP A 1 0.58 -7.62 11.36
N ASP A 2 1.71 -7.09 11.83
CA ASP A 2 1.82 -5.68 12.24
C ASP A 2 1.50 -4.62 11.15
N TYR A 3 1.61 -4.95 9.86
CA TYR A 3 1.33 -4.02 8.77
C TYR A 3 -0.09 -4.10 8.21
N VAL A 4 -0.90 -5.08 8.61
CA VAL A 4 -2.28 -5.24 8.08
C VAL A 4 -3.16 -4.06 8.47
N GLU A 5 -3.05 -3.60 9.73
CA GLU A 5 -3.75 -2.39 10.17
C GLU A 5 -3.27 -1.14 9.41
N ALA A 6 -1.96 -1.06 9.14
CA ALA A 6 -1.38 0.04 8.38
C ALA A 6 -1.91 0.07 6.94
N LEU A 7 -2.06 -1.09 6.29
CA LEU A 7 -2.69 -1.21 4.97
C LEU A 7 -4.15 -0.74 4.98
N GLY A 8 -4.94 -1.12 5.99
CA GLY A 8 -6.31 -0.63 6.13
C GLY A 8 -6.38 0.90 6.27
N ARG A 9 -5.45 1.51 7.00
CA ARG A 9 -5.35 2.98 7.12
C ARG A 9 -4.87 3.64 5.84
N LEU A 10 -3.93 3.01 5.12
CA LEU A 10 -3.46 3.46 3.81
C LEU A 10 -4.63 3.53 2.83
N HIS A 11 -5.42 2.46 2.72
CA HIS A 11 -6.59 2.39 1.86
C HIS A 11 -7.57 3.54 2.12
N LEU A 12 -7.93 3.79 3.39
CA LEU A 12 -8.83 4.88 3.77
C LEU A 12 -8.27 6.26 3.38
N THR A 13 -6.96 6.45 3.55
CA THR A 13 -6.28 7.72 3.26
C THR A 13 -6.23 7.99 1.76
N VAL A 14 -5.78 7.00 0.97
CA VAL A 14 -5.68 7.07 -0.49
C VAL A 14 -7.05 7.32 -1.10
N SER A 15 -8.06 6.55 -0.69
CA SER A 15 -9.44 6.70 -1.18
C SER A 15 -10.02 8.09 -0.94
N ARG A 16 -9.75 8.68 0.23
CA ARG A 16 -10.22 10.03 0.57
C ARG A 16 -9.49 11.10 -0.24
N ALA A 17 -8.16 11.02 -0.33
CA ALA A 17 -7.35 12.00 -1.04
C ALA A 17 -7.63 11.98 -2.55
N TYR A 18 -7.76 10.80 -3.16
CA TYR A 18 -8.03 10.65 -4.58
C TYR A 18 -9.40 11.21 -4.99
N ARG A 19 -10.42 11.10 -4.12
CA ARG A 19 -11.73 11.71 -4.36
C ARG A 19 -11.69 13.24 -4.42
N VAL A 20 -10.69 13.86 -3.80
CA VAL A 20 -10.50 15.32 -3.81
C VAL A 20 -9.63 15.75 -4.98
N ASN A 21 -8.54 15.03 -5.25
CA ASN A 21 -7.65 15.29 -6.37
C ASN A 21 -7.22 13.96 -7.03
N PRO A 22 -7.83 13.59 -8.18
CA PRO A 22 -7.45 12.40 -8.92
C PRO A 22 -6.04 12.43 -9.53
N GLU A 23 -5.40 13.61 -9.62
CA GLU A 23 -4.05 13.77 -10.17
C GLU A 23 -2.95 13.67 -9.10
N ILE A 24 -3.30 13.39 -7.84
CA ILE A 24 -2.33 13.24 -6.76
C ILE A 24 -1.51 11.95 -6.95
N ASN A 25 -0.19 12.05 -6.79
CA ASN A 25 0.68 10.88 -6.77
C ASN A 25 0.75 10.31 -5.35
N PHE A 26 0.71 8.98 -5.23
CA PHE A 26 0.90 8.28 -3.97
C PHE A 26 2.18 7.45 -4.03
N GLU A 27 3.02 7.60 -3.02
CA GLU A 27 4.24 6.82 -2.85
C GLU A 27 4.21 6.15 -1.47
N VAL A 28 4.46 4.85 -1.41
CA VAL A 28 4.43 4.07 -0.17
C VAL A 28 5.84 3.63 0.22
N PHE A 29 6.29 4.06 1.40
CA PHE A 29 7.57 3.65 1.96
C PHE A 29 7.38 2.46 2.92
N ILE A 30 8.00 1.34 2.60
CA ILE A 30 8.12 0.20 3.52
C ILE A 30 9.33 0.48 4.43
N HIS A 31 9.07 0.85 5.67
CA HIS A 31 10.07 1.32 6.62
C HIS A 31 10.45 0.27 7.67
N LYS A 32 11.53 0.51 8.44
CA LYS A 32 12.10 -0.38 9.47
C LYS A 32 12.47 -1.79 8.95
N VAL A 33 13.01 -1.85 7.73
CA VAL A 33 13.47 -3.10 7.10
C VAL A 33 14.90 -3.49 7.51
N ASP A 34 15.53 -2.71 8.39
CA ASP A 34 16.92 -2.90 8.85
C ASP A 34 17.15 -4.21 9.63
N GLY A 35 16.10 -4.78 10.23
CA GLY A 35 16.15 -6.07 10.93
C GLY A 35 15.81 -7.29 10.07
N LEU A 36 15.50 -7.12 8.78
CA LEU A 36 15.09 -8.20 7.89
C LEU A 36 16.25 -8.66 7.00
N SER A 37 16.30 -9.96 6.68
CA SER A 37 17.16 -10.48 5.61
C SER A 37 16.68 -9.96 4.25
N ASP A 38 17.55 -9.96 3.25
CA ASP A 38 17.19 -9.45 1.92
C ASP A 38 16.06 -10.26 1.28
N ASP A 39 16.04 -11.58 1.45
CA ASP A 39 14.93 -12.43 1.00
C ASP A 39 13.62 -12.05 1.69
N HIS A 40 13.64 -11.81 3.01
CA HIS A 40 12.46 -11.38 3.75
C HIS A 40 11.99 -9.98 3.34
N LYS A 41 12.89 -9.07 2.96
CA LYS A 41 12.51 -7.75 2.41
C LYS A 41 11.75 -7.90 1.11
N ILE A 42 12.23 -8.75 0.20
CA ILE A 42 11.60 -8.98 -1.10
C ILE A 42 10.21 -9.60 -0.90
N GLU A 43 10.09 -10.59 -0.02
CA GLU A 43 8.82 -11.24 0.26
C GLU A 43 7.82 -10.28 0.91
N THR A 44 8.27 -9.52 1.92
CA THR A 44 7.44 -8.52 2.61
C THR A 44 6.98 -7.41 1.66
N GLN A 45 7.88 -6.93 0.81
CA GLN A 45 7.55 -5.93 -0.21
C GLN A 45 6.50 -6.47 -1.18
N ARG A 46 6.67 -7.69 -1.68
CA ARG A 46 5.73 -8.31 -2.60
C ARG A 46 4.35 -8.50 -1.96
N ASP A 47 4.28 -8.98 -0.73
CA ASP A 47 3.01 -9.17 0.00
C ASP A 47 2.30 -7.82 0.24
N ILE A 48 3.02 -6.80 0.71
CA ILE A 48 2.46 -5.46 0.92
C ILE A 48 1.95 -4.86 -0.39
N HIS A 49 2.74 -4.93 -1.47
CA HIS A 49 2.36 -4.40 -2.77
C HIS A 49 1.11 -5.11 -3.31
N GLN A 50 1.05 -6.44 -3.21
CA GLN A 50 -0.09 -7.20 -3.69
C GLN A 50 -1.36 -6.84 -2.92
N ARG A 51 -1.32 -6.87 -1.59
CA ARG A 51 -2.50 -6.54 -0.76
C ARG A 51 -2.97 -5.10 -0.94
N ALA A 52 -2.05 -4.14 -1.03
CA ALA A 52 -2.43 -2.74 -1.22
C ALA A 52 -3.14 -2.51 -2.56
N ASN A 53 -2.67 -3.16 -3.63
CA ASN A 53 -3.31 -3.08 -4.95
C ASN A 53 -4.65 -3.84 -5.00
N ASP A 54 -4.74 -5.00 -4.33
CA ASP A 54 -6.00 -5.76 -4.21
C ASP A 54 -7.08 -4.94 -3.46
N ASP A 55 -6.73 -4.30 -2.33
CA ASP A 55 -7.64 -3.43 -1.57
C ASP A 55 -8.12 -2.22 -2.40
N LEU A 56 -7.27 -1.68 -3.28
CA LEU A 56 -7.66 -0.59 -4.17
C LEU A 56 -8.58 -1.07 -5.31
N ALA A 57 -8.31 -2.26 -5.87
CA ALA A 57 -9.16 -2.87 -6.88
C ALA A 57 -10.56 -3.14 -6.33
N ASP A 58 -10.66 -3.67 -5.11
CA ASP A 58 -11.94 -3.92 -4.43
C ASP A 58 -12.77 -2.64 -4.21
N ALA A 59 -12.10 -1.48 -4.04
CA ALA A 59 -12.76 -0.18 -3.98
C ALA A 59 -13.02 0.48 -5.34
N SER A 60 -12.83 -0.25 -6.45
CA SER A 60 -12.96 0.26 -7.82
C SER A 60 -12.02 1.44 -8.13
N LEU A 61 -10.88 1.49 -7.44
CA LEU A 61 -9.81 2.46 -7.66
C LEU A 61 -8.67 1.87 -8.52
N GLU A 62 -8.99 0.94 -9.43
CA GLU A 62 -8.04 0.18 -10.26
C GLU A 62 -7.06 1.03 -11.09
N LYS A 63 -7.36 2.32 -11.28
CA LYS A 63 -6.48 3.28 -11.98
C LYS A 63 -5.32 3.79 -11.12
N LEU A 64 -5.41 3.59 -9.80
CA LEU A 64 -4.33 3.88 -8.86
C LEU A 64 -3.43 2.66 -8.76
N HIS A 65 -2.15 2.86 -9.09
CA HIS A 65 -1.10 1.88 -8.85
C HIS A 65 -0.19 2.42 -7.76
N LEU A 66 0.07 1.60 -6.75
CA LEU A 66 0.96 1.90 -5.62
C LEU A 66 2.24 1.06 -5.71
#